data_AF-A0A4Y7JFE2-F1
#
_entry.id   AF-A0A4Y7JFE2-F1
#
_cell.length_a   1.000
_cell.length_b   1.000
_cell.length_c   1.000
_cell.angle_alpha   90.00
_cell.angle_beta   90.00
_cell.angle_gamma   90.00
#
_symmetry.space_group_name_H-M   'P 1'
#
loop_
_entity.id
_entity.type
_entity.pdbx_description
1 polymer ?
#
loop_
_entity_poly.entity_id
_entity_poly.type
_entity_poly.pdbx_seq_one_letter_code
_entity_poly.pdbx_strand_id
1 'polypeptide(L)'
;MANLSYHPATETESNGLSEHQDGNCFTFVFQDDVGGLEVLKDGGWIPVVPIKGSIIVNISDVIQVLSNNKYKSATHRVVRPTGGRRRHSYAFFYNLEGD
;
A
#
# COMPACT_ATOMS: atom_id res chain seq x y z
N MET A 1 8.27 11.81 -3.23
CA MET A 1 8.81 11.32 -1.93
C MET A 1 8.95 9.80 -2.03
N ALA A 2 9.86 9.19 -1.27
CA ALA A 2 10.00 7.73 -1.21
C ALA A 2 10.14 7.22 0.22
N ASN A 3 9.70 5.99 0.45
CA ASN A 3 9.79 5.30 1.74
C ASN A 3 10.27 3.87 1.52
N LEU A 4 11.25 3.43 2.32
CA LEU A 4 11.63 2.03 2.46
C LEU A 4 11.09 1.50 3.78
N SER A 5 10.22 0.49 3.72
CA SER A 5 9.60 -0.12 4.89
C SER A 5 10.12 -1.54 5.12
N TYR A 6 10.41 -1.85 6.38
CA TYR A 6 10.82 -3.17 6.84
C TYR A 6 9.88 -3.64 7.96
N HIS A 7 9.27 -4.81 7.78
CA HIS A 7 8.39 -5.43 8.76
C HIS A 7 8.92 -6.82 9.13
N PRO A 8 9.54 -6.99 10.30
CA PRO A 8 9.93 -8.31 10.79
C PRO A 8 8.70 -9.18 11.08
N ALA A 9 8.88 -10.49 10.96
CA ALA A 9 7.89 -11.48 11.35
C ALA A 9 7.60 -11.44 12.85
N THR A 10 6.36 -11.71 13.22
CA THR A 10 5.92 -11.80 14.62
C THR A 10 4.66 -12.66 14.70
N GLU A 11 4.53 -13.39 15.79
CA GLU A 11 3.40 -14.27 16.07
C GLU A 11 2.34 -13.59 16.95
N THR A 12 2.66 -12.43 17.53
CA THR A 12 1.83 -11.74 18.53
C THR A 12 1.26 -10.41 18.04
N GLU A 13 1.82 -9.83 16.98
CA GLU A 13 1.36 -8.56 16.43
C GLU A 13 0.99 -8.72 14.97
N SER A 14 -0.23 -8.35 14.60
CA SER A 14 -0.67 -8.40 13.20
C SER A 14 -0.47 -7.08 12.46
N ASN A 15 -0.24 -5.96 13.17
CA ASN A 15 -0.26 -4.63 12.55
C ASN A 15 1.13 -4.22 12.02
N GLY A 16 1.24 -4.07 10.69
CA GLY A 16 2.45 -3.57 10.01
C GLY A 16 2.36 -2.08 9.73
N LEU A 17 1.29 -1.67 9.05
CA LEU A 17 0.91 -0.28 8.80
C LEU A 17 -0.62 -0.19 8.91
N SER A 18 -1.11 0.72 9.75
CA SER A 18 -2.55 0.89 9.99
C SER A 18 -3.31 1.26 8.71
N GLU A 19 -4.62 1.03 8.71
CA GLU A 19 -5.49 1.41 7.60
C GLU A 19 -5.42 2.91 7.30
N HIS A 20 -5.25 3.26 6.03
CA HIS A 20 -5.20 4.65 5.58
C HIS A 20 -5.47 4.75 4.07
N GLN A 21 -5.65 5.98 3.61
CA GLN A 21 -5.58 6.37 2.21
C GLN A 21 -4.32 7.21 1.99
N ASP A 22 -3.86 7.25 0.74
CA ASP A 22 -2.71 8.04 0.36
C ASP A 22 -3.12 9.46 -0.01
N GLY A 23 -2.45 10.47 0.56
CA GLY A 23 -2.73 11.89 0.29
C GLY A 23 -2.09 12.46 -0.98
N ASN A 24 -1.47 11.63 -1.82
CA ASN A 24 -0.71 12.05 -3.01
C ASN A 24 -1.53 11.86 -4.31
N CYS A 25 -0.90 11.84 -5.49
CA CYS A 25 -1.56 11.52 -6.76
C CYS A 25 -1.55 10.02 -7.07
N PHE A 26 -0.35 9.44 -7.06
CA PHE A 26 -0.11 8.02 -7.32
C PHE A 26 0.96 7.48 -6.38
N THR A 27 0.70 6.31 -5.82
CA THR A 27 1.70 5.52 -5.09
C THR A 27 2.13 4.32 -5.93
N PHE A 28 3.44 4.16 -6.10
CA PHE A 28 4.04 3.00 -6.75
C PHE A 28 4.71 2.14 -5.67
N VAL A 29 4.24 0.91 -5.49
CA VAL A 29 4.76 -0.01 -4.48
C VAL A 29 5.51 -1.16 -5.16
N PHE A 30 6.76 -1.32 -4.75
CA PHE A 30 7.61 -2.45 -5.04
C PHE A 30 7.67 -3.29 -3.77
N GLN A 31 7.21 -4.54 -3.84
CA GLN A 31 7.21 -5.45 -2.70
C GLN A 31 7.96 -6.74 -3.03
N ASP A 32 8.47 -7.39 -2.00
CA ASP A 32 9.01 -8.73 -2.08
C ASP A 32 7.91 -9.80 -2.28
N ASP A 33 8.29 -11.07 -2.17
CA ASP A 33 7.40 -12.22 -2.33
C ASP A 33 6.69 -12.64 -1.02
N VAL A 34 6.76 -11.82 0.03
CA VAL A 34 6.13 -12.10 1.33
C VAL A 34 4.69 -11.62 1.35
N GLY A 35 4.39 -10.49 0.69
CA GLY A 35 3.04 -9.92 0.63
C GLY A 35 2.66 -9.14 1.88
N GLY A 36 1.39 -9.20 2.29
CA GLY A 36 0.87 -8.50 3.47
C GLY A 36 0.22 -7.14 3.21
N LEU A 37 0.31 -6.60 1.98
CA LEU A 37 -0.53 -5.46 1.59
C LEU A 37 -1.97 -5.94 1.38
N GLU A 38 -2.92 -5.24 1.99
CA GLU A 38 -4.36 -5.50 1.82
C GLU A 38 -5.10 -4.22 1.45
N VAL A 39 -6.12 -4.35 0.61
CA VAL A 39 -7.00 -3.25 0.19
C VAL A 39 -8.42 -3.54 0.65
N LEU A 40 -9.08 -2.54 1.23
CA LEU A 40 -10.47 -2.64 1.63
C LEU A 40 -11.39 -2.43 0.40
N LYS A 41 -12.26 -3.40 0.15
CA LYS A 41 -13.27 -3.34 -0.91
C LYS A 41 -14.55 -4.01 -0.44
N ASP A 42 -15.68 -3.32 -0.61
CA ASP A 42 -17.02 -3.82 -0.27
C ASP A 42 -17.12 -4.35 1.19
N GLY A 43 -16.41 -3.70 2.11
CA GLY A 43 -16.34 -4.08 3.53
C GLY A 43 -15.38 -5.21 3.88
N GLY A 44 -14.69 -5.80 2.89
CA GLY A 44 -13.73 -6.89 3.07
C GLY A 44 -12.30 -6.48 2.72
N TRP A 45 -11.33 -7.03 3.46
CA TRP A 45 -9.91 -6.89 3.15
C TRP A 45 -9.51 -7.91 2.08
N ILE A 46 -8.93 -7.42 0.99
CA ILE A 46 -8.46 -8.23 -0.14
C ILE A 46 -6.93 -8.18 -0.17
N PRO A 47 -6.23 -9.33 -0.12
CA PRO A 47 -4.78 -9.35 -0.19
C PRO A 47 -4.29 -9.02 -1.61
N VAL A 48 -3.25 -8.19 -1.69
CA VAL A 48 -2.53 -7.90 -2.94
C VAL A 48 -1.40 -8.91 -3.10
N VAL A 49 -1.69 -9.99 -3.81
CA VAL A 49 -0.75 -11.09 -4.03
C VAL A 49 0.49 -10.60 -4.80
N PRO A 50 1.71 -10.78 -4.28
CA PRO A 50 2.92 -10.42 -4.99
C PRO A 50 3.05 -11.16 -6.32
N ILE A 51 3.35 -10.42 -7.39
CA ILE A 51 3.67 -10.98 -8.70
C ILE A 51 5.10 -10.57 -9.05
N LYS A 52 5.96 -11.54 -9.35
CA LYS A 52 7.36 -11.29 -9.70
C LYS A 52 7.46 -10.35 -10.90
N GLY A 53 8.25 -9.29 -10.76
CA GLY A 53 8.47 -8.29 -11.81
C GLY A 53 7.31 -7.31 -12.01
N SER A 54 6.29 -7.33 -11.14
CA SER A 54 5.20 -6.36 -11.16
C SER A 54 5.48 -5.16 -10.26
N ILE A 55 4.74 -4.09 -10.51
CA ILE A 55 4.65 -2.91 -9.64
C ILE A 55 3.17 -2.72 -9.33
N ILE A 56 2.86 -2.46 -8.06
CA ILE A 56 1.51 -2.07 -7.67
C ILE A 56 1.38 -0.56 -7.83
N VAL A 57 0.28 -0.12 -8.44
CA VAL A 57 -0.03 1.30 -8.58
C VAL A 57 -1.35 1.58 -7.87
N ASN A 58 -1.34 2.51 -6.93
CA ASN A 58 -2.52 3.02 -6.25
C ASN A 58 -2.89 4.41 -6.77
N ILE A 59 -4.19 4.67 -6.90
CA ILE A 59 -4.74 6.02 -7.10
C ILE A 59 -5.03 6.60 -5.72
N SER A 60 -4.72 7.88 -5.54
CA SER A 60 -4.70 8.52 -4.23
C SER A 60 -5.66 9.72 -4.17
N ASP A 61 -5.78 10.34 -2.99
CA ASP A 61 -6.82 11.33 -2.67
C ASP A 61 -6.85 12.52 -3.63
N VAL A 62 -5.70 12.99 -4.09
CA VAL A 62 -5.63 14.13 -5.02
C VAL A 62 -6.34 13.80 -6.33
N ILE A 63 -6.09 12.63 -6.91
CA ILE A 63 -6.75 12.21 -8.16
C ILE A 63 -8.23 11.94 -7.93
N GLN A 64 -8.62 11.40 -6.77
CA GLN A 64 -10.03 11.24 -6.43
C GLN A 64 -10.76 12.59 -6.46
N VAL A 65 -10.20 13.63 -5.82
CA VAL A 65 -10.78 14.98 -5.81
C VAL A 65 -10.79 15.58 -7.22
N LEU A 66 -9.66 15.59 -7.92
CA LEU A 66 -9.54 16.17 -9.27
C LEU A 66 -10.45 15.51 -10.30
N SER A 67 -10.70 14.21 -10.16
CA SER A 67 -11.60 13.46 -11.04
C SER A 67 -13.07 13.57 -10.66
N ASN A 68 -13.41 14.45 -9.70
CA ASN A 68 -14.75 14.57 -9.12
C ASN A 68 -15.32 13.21 -8.71
N ASN A 69 -14.56 12.47 -7.90
CA ASN A 69 -14.92 11.15 -7.38
C ASN A 69 -15.08 10.03 -8.42
N LYS A 70 -14.67 10.23 -9.68
CA LYS A 70 -14.69 9.19 -10.71
C LYS A 70 -13.70 8.06 -10.41
N TYR A 71 -12.49 8.40 -9.99
CA TYR A 71 -11.51 7.43 -9.47
C TYR A 71 -11.55 7.42 -7.95
N LYS A 72 -11.28 6.27 -7.33
CA LYS A 72 -11.35 6.07 -5.88
C LYS A 72 -9.98 5.88 -5.29
N SER A 73 -9.69 6.61 -4.22
CA SER A 73 -8.55 6.40 -3.36
C SER A 73 -8.79 5.15 -2.53
N ALA A 74 -7.93 4.15 -2.66
CA ALA A 74 -8.14 2.86 -2.01
C ALA A 74 -7.65 2.91 -0.56
N THR A 75 -8.55 2.62 0.39
CA THR A 75 -8.15 2.35 1.78
C THR A 75 -7.36 1.05 1.81
N HIS A 76 -6.16 1.10 2.38
CA HIS A 76 -5.25 -0.04 2.40
C HIS A 76 -4.49 -0.10 3.73
N ARG A 77 -3.94 -1.28 4.05
CA ARG A 77 -3.13 -1.54 5.25
C ARG A 77 -2.02 -2.53 4.95
N VAL A 78 -1.07 -2.66 5.87
CA VAL A 78 -0.07 -3.74 5.82
C VAL A 78 -0.21 -4.60 7.06
N VAL A 79 -0.43 -5.90 6.87
CA VAL A 79 -0.36 -6.90 7.94
C VAL A 79 1.07 -7.44 8.05
N ARG A 80 1.49 -7.75 9.29
CA ARG A 80 2.81 -8.35 9.52
C ARG A 80 2.82 -9.81 9.06
N PRO A 81 3.94 -10.26 8.47
CA PRO A 81 4.11 -11.66 8.12
C PRO A 81 4.29 -12.53 9.37
N THR A 82 3.84 -13.79 9.28
CA THR A 82 4.06 -14.84 10.29
C THR A 82 5.08 -15.87 9.79
N GLY A 83 5.50 -16.81 10.65
CA GLY A 83 6.34 -17.93 10.21
C GLY A 83 7.79 -17.54 9.87
N GLY A 84 8.30 -16.48 10.50
CA GLY A 84 9.72 -16.09 10.42
C GLY A 84 10.15 -15.34 9.15
N ARG A 85 9.26 -15.14 8.15
CA ARG A 85 9.58 -14.38 6.93
C ARG A 85 9.48 -12.88 7.15
N ARG A 86 10.50 -12.11 6.77
CA ARG A 86 10.53 -10.65 6.94
C ARG A 86 10.13 -9.96 5.65
N ARG A 87 9.21 -9.01 5.72
CA ARG A 87 8.71 -8.26 4.57
C ARG A 87 9.50 -6.96 4.38
N HIS A 88 9.83 -6.65 3.13
CA HIS A 88 10.38 -5.36 2.72
C HIS A 88 9.56 -4.80 1.56
N SER A 89 9.35 -3.49 1.56
CA SER A 89 8.74 -2.80 0.43
C SER A 89 9.31 -1.41 0.26
N TYR A 90 9.34 -0.95 -0.98
CA TYR A 90 9.66 0.42 -1.34
C TYR A 90 8.43 1.09 -1.96
N ALA A 91 8.06 2.24 -1.44
CA ALA A 91 6.96 3.06 -1.95
C ALA A 91 7.51 4.36 -2.52
N PHE A 92 7.12 4.70 -3.75
CA PHE A 92 7.35 5.99 -4.35
C PHE A 92 6.02 6.74 -4.49
N PHE A 93 5.99 7.96 -3.97
CA PHE A 93 4.81 8.82 -3.94
C PHE A 93 4.99 9.98 -4.92
N TYR A 94 4.18 9.97 -5.98
CA TYR A 94 4.09 11.05 -6.95
C TYR A 94 3.04 12.06 -6.48
N ASN A 95 3.44 13.31 -6.31
CA ASN A 95 2.61 14.39 -5.80
C ASN A 95 2.43 15.46 -6.87
N LEU A 96 1.41 16.32 -6.70
CA LEU A 96 1.42 17.61 -7.38
C LEU A 96 2.48 18.49 -6.74
N GLU A 97 3.24 19.18 -7.57
CA GLU A 97 4.05 20.31 -7.14
C GLU A 97 3.18 21.56 -7.27
N GLY A 98 3.23 22.42 -6.26
CA GLY A 98 2.66 23.76 -6.36
C GLY A 98 3.61 24.66 -7.16
N ASP A 99 3.06 25.76 -7.67
CA ASP A 99 3.84 26.85 -8.26
C ASP A 99 4.66 27.60 -7.19
#